data_AF-A0A838EEK5-F1
#
_entry.id   AF-A0A838EEK5-F1
#
_cell.length_a   1.000
_cell.length_b   1.000
_cell.length_c   1.000
_cell.angle_alpha   90.00
_cell.angle_beta   90.00
_cell.angle_gamma   90.00
#
_symmetry.space_group_name_H-M   'P 1'
#
loop_
_entity.id
_entity.type
_entity.pdbx_description
1 polymer ?
#
loop_
_entity_poly.entity_id
_entity_poly.type
_entity_poly.pdbx_seq_one_letter_code
_entity_poly.pdbx_strand_id
1 'polypeptide(L)'
;VNRALISLKRYFSWTLQKQLISYDPSVPVKLVGEEEHAPRHLEDEEEQALVAAVINEGTLRDRVLIVLLLHTGLRANEICQLRRDQVRLSKRSGTLEIIGKRNKYREVPLNATARKVLEEHLSTLPPDSVSLFPSGKTKKALSERALGYIIKKYADRAKLVDVSPHDLRHRFGYRMAEAVPLHRLAQIMGHDSLDTTRLYIQGTRQDLQQAVETIAWT
;
A
#
# COMPACT_ATOMS: atom_id res chain seq x y z
N VAL A 1 -14.82 2.84 -18.35
CA VAL A 1 -15.88 3.81 -18.71
C VAL A 1 -16.15 4.81 -17.58
N ASN A 2 -16.40 4.34 -16.35
CA ASN A 2 -16.73 5.21 -15.21
C ASN A 2 -15.71 6.30 -14.89
N ARG A 3 -14.41 6.04 -15.01
CA ARG A 3 -13.37 7.08 -14.85
C ARG A 3 -13.54 8.26 -15.81
N ALA A 4 -13.93 8.01 -17.07
CA ALA A 4 -14.18 9.08 -18.04
C ALA A 4 -15.48 9.84 -17.70
N LEU A 5 -16.54 9.12 -17.31
CA LEU A 5 -17.79 9.72 -16.85
C LEU A 5 -17.61 10.61 -15.63
N ILE A 6 -16.79 10.19 -14.65
CA ILE A 6 -16.46 10.99 -13.45
C ILE A 6 -15.73 12.27 -13.85
N SER A 7 -14.76 12.19 -14.77
CA SER A 7 -14.06 13.37 -15.27
C SER A 7 -15.02 14.35 -15.96
N LEU A 8 -15.91 13.86 -16.83
CA LEU A 8 -16.91 14.69 -17.52
C LEU A 8 -17.91 15.31 -16.54
N LYS A 9 -18.40 14.54 -15.57
CA LYS A 9 -19.28 15.05 -14.52
C LYS A 9 -18.62 16.17 -13.71
N ARG A 10 -17.35 16.02 -13.33
CA ARG A 10 -16.60 17.07 -12.63
C ARG A 10 -16.42 18.32 -13.49
N TYR A 11 -16.13 18.14 -14.78
CA TYR A 11 -15.98 19.24 -15.72
C TYR A 11 -17.29 20.04 -15.85
N PHE A 12 -18.42 19.37 -16.12
CA PHE A 12 -19.70 20.05 -16.30
C PHE A 12 -20.26 20.67 -15.00
N SER A 13 -20.01 20.03 -13.86
CA SER A 13 -20.33 20.61 -12.56
C SER A 13 -19.52 21.89 -12.32
N TRP A 14 -18.24 21.91 -12.69
CA TRP A 14 -17.41 23.11 -12.62
C TRP A 14 -17.87 24.20 -13.59
N THR A 15 -18.22 23.87 -14.84
CA THR A 15 -18.71 24.89 -15.79
C THR A 15 -20.05 25.50 -15.36
N LEU A 16 -20.92 24.70 -14.74
CA LEU A 16 -22.16 25.19 -14.13
C LEU A 16 -21.86 26.13 -12.95
N GLN A 17 -20.93 25.77 -12.05
CA GLN A 17 -20.49 26.65 -10.96
C GLN A 17 -19.88 27.97 -11.45
N LYS A 18 -19.19 27.93 -12.59
CA LYS A 18 -18.64 29.11 -13.27
C LYS A 18 -19.66 29.87 -14.10
N GLN A 19 -20.93 29.45 -14.08
CA GLN A 19 -22.03 30.07 -14.83
C GLN A 19 -21.77 30.13 -16.35
N LEU A 20 -20.92 29.24 -16.88
CA LEU A 20 -20.66 29.12 -18.33
C LEU A 20 -21.78 28.37 -19.06
N ILE A 21 -22.56 27.60 -18.30
CA ILE A 21 -23.76 26.88 -18.75
C ILE A 21 -24.85 27.06 -17.70
N SER A 22 -26.11 26.96 -18.09
CA SER A 22 -27.27 27.08 -17.21
C SER A 22 -27.75 25.75 -16.61
N TYR A 23 -27.25 24.63 -17.14
CA TYR A 23 -27.61 23.29 -16.70
C TYR A 23 -26.44 22.32 -16.94
N ASP A 24 -26.24 21.35 -16.05
CA ASP A 24 -25.19 20.32 -16.18
C ASP A 24 -25.72 19.11 -16.99
N PRO A 25 -25.26 18.91 -18.24
CA PRO A 25 -25.73 17.81 -19.10
C PRO A 25 -25.28 16.42 -18.63
N SER A 26 -24.36 16.34 -17.68
CA SER A 26 -23.85 15.08 -17.15
C SER A 26 -24.72 14.51 -16.04
N VAL A 27 -25.62 15.30 -15.44
CA VAL A 27 -26.51 14.89 -14.33
C VAL A 27 -27.27 13.59 -14.63
N PRO A 28 -28.00 13.45 -15.76
CA PRO A 28 -28.82 12.26 -16.03
C PRO A 28 -28.00 11.03 -16.39
N VAL A 29 -26.72 11.20 -16.75
CA VAL A 29 -25.85 10.09 -17.14
C VAL A 29 -25.48 9.28 -15.91
N LYS A 30 -25.98 8.05 -15.80
CA LYS A 30 -25.64 7.15 -14.70
C LYS A 30 -24.26 6.54 -14.91
N LEU A 31 -23.57 6.26 -13.81
CA LEU A 31 -22.39 5.40 -13.86
C LEU A 31 -22.84 3.99 -14.24
N VAL A 32 -21.99 3.29 -14.97
CA VAL A 32 -22.19 1.87 -15.24
C VAL A 32 -22.05 1.14 -13.91
N GLY A 33 -23.03 0.32 -13.54
CA GLY A 33 -22.92 -0.52 -12.35
C GLY A 33 -21.69 -1.41 -12.47
N GLU A 34 -20.78 -1.31 -11.51
CA GLU A 34 -19.66 -2.23 -11.36
C GLU A 34 -20.04 -3.19 -10.23
N GLU A 35 -19.88 -4.50 -10.45
CA GLU A 35 -19.92 -5.45 -9.34
C GLU A 35 -18.78 -5.08 -8.38
N GLU A 36 -19.11 -4.78 -7.12
CA GLU A 36 -18.10 -4.54 -6.08
C GLU A 36 -17.38 -5.86 -5.78
N HIS A 37 -16.34 -6.17 -6.55
CA HIS A 37 -15.38 -7.19 -6.13
C HIS A 37 -14.50 -6.61 -5.03
N ALA A 38 -14.28 -7.37 -3.97
CA ALA A 38 -13.27 -7.04 -2.98
C ALA A 38 -11.93 -6.77 -3.69
N PRO A 39 -11.17 -5.74 -3.29
CA PRO A 39 -9.88 -5.47 -3.89
C PRO A 39 -9.01 -6.72 -3.80
N ARG A 40 -8.37 -7.11 -4.91
CA ARG A 40 -7.42 -8.21 -4.89
C ARG A 40 -6.36 -7.98 -3.81
N HIS A 41 -6.06 -9.03 -3.06
CA HIS A 41 -4.89 -9.11 -2.21
C HIS A 41 -4.18 -10.43 -2.46
N LEU A 42 -2.96 -10.57 -1.94
CA LEU A 42 -2.26 -11.84 -1.94
C LEU A 42 -2.89 -12.77 -0.91
N GLU A 43 -3.03 -14.04 -1.25
CA GLU A 43 -3.25 -15.10 -0.25
C GLU A 43 -1.94 -15.49 0.44
N ASP A 44 -2.03 -16.28 1.49
CA ASP A 44 -0.88 -16.77 2.28
C ASP A 44 0.14 -17.49 1.39
N GLU A 45 -0.33 -18.39 0.52
CA GLU A 45 0.51 -19.15 -0.39
C GLU A 45 1.16 -18.26 -1.46
N GLU A 46 0.43 -17.25 -1.96
CA GLU A 46 0.95 -16.31 -2.94
C GLU A 46 2.04 -15.41 -2.31
N GLU A 47 1.83 -14.93 -1.09
CA GLU A 47 2.85 -14.17 -0.35
C GLU A 47 4.11 -15.02 -0.15
N GLN A 48 3.95 -16.27 0.31
CA GLN A 48 5.07 -17.20 0.51
C GLN A 48 5.83 -17.47 -0.79
N ALA A 49 5.12 -17.73 -1.89
CA ALA A 49 5.72 -17.98 -3.20
C ALA A 49 6.48 -16.74 -3.71
N LEU A 50 5.91 -15.55 -3.57
CA LEU A 50 6.56 -14.29 -3.95
C LEU A 50 7.82 -14.02 -3.14
N VAL A 51 7.75 -14.22 -1.81
CA VAL A 51 8.88 -14.04 -0.89
C VAL A 51 9.98 -15.06 -1.19
N ALA A 52 9.64 -16.33 -1.44
CA ALA A 52 10.59 -17.37 -1.82
C ALA A 52 11.30 -17.02 -3.15
N ALA A 53 10.55 -16.55 -4.15
CA ALA A 53 11.11 -16.17 -5.45
C ALA A 53 12.14 -15.03 -5.34
N VAL A 54 11.87 -14.01 -4.52
CA VAL A 54 12.83 -12.90 -4.33
C VAL A 54 14.01 -13.28 -3.42
N ILE A 55 13.82 -14.19 -2.45
CA ILE A 55 14.92 -14.68 -1.62
C ILE A 55 15.90 -15.53 -2.45
N ASN A 56 15.40 -16.41 -3.30
CA ASN A 56 16.23 -17.35 -4.05
C ASN A 56 16.97 -16.70 -5.22
N GLU A 57 16.31 -15.77 -5.93
CA GLU A 57 16.82 -15.26 -7.21
C GLU A 57 16.90 -13.73 -7.28
N GLY A 58 16.63 -13.04 -6.17
CA GLY A 58 16.56 -11.60 -6.11
C GLY A 58 17.84 -10.94 -5.62
N THR A 59 17.99 -9.66 -5.96
CA THR A 59 19.02 -8.82 -5.34
C THR A 59 18.60 -8.43 -3.93
N LEU A 60 19.55 -8.09 -3.05
CA LEU A 60 19.25 -7.59 -1.70
C LEU A 60 18.25 -6.43 -1.74
N ARG A 61 18.46 -5.47 -2.65
CA ARG A 61 17.57 -4.30 -2.82
C ARG A 61 16.13 -4.74 -3.13
N ASP A 62 15.96 -5.66 -4.08
CA ASP A 62 14.62 -6.10 -4.49
C ASP A 62 13.93 -6.89 -3.36
N ARG A 63 14.68 -7.71 -2.62
CA ARG A 63 14.20 -8.40 -1.42
C ARG A 63 13.69 -7.39 -0.39
N VAL A 64 14.46 -6.34 -0.11
CA VAL A 64 14.10 -5.32 0.88
C VAL A 64 12.84 -4.56 0.45
N LEU A 65 12.71 -4.21 -0.85
CA LEU A 65 11.51 -3.54 -1.37
C LEU A 65 10.24 -4.36 -1.13
N ILE A 66 10.26 -5.65 -1.48
CA ILE A 66 9.10 -6.54 -1.33
C ILE A 66 8.78 -6.78 0.15
N VAL A 67 9.78 -7.09 0.96
CA VAL A 67 9.61 -7.33 2.40
C VAL A 67 9.06 -6.08 3.09
N LEU A 68 9.56 -4.88 2.78
CA LEU A 68 9.01 -3.66 3.35
C LEU A 68 7.56 -3.43 2.96
N LEU A 69 7.18 -3.58 1.69
CA LEU A 69 5.79 -3.43 1.28
C LEU A 69 4.86 -4.36 2.08
N LEU A 70 5.25 -5.63 2.24
CA LEU A 70 4.49 -6.64 2.98
C LEU A 70 4.42 -6.40 4.49
N HIS A 71 5.40 -5.72 5.09
CA HIS A 71 5.50 -5.53 6.55
C HIS A 71 5.23 -4.11 7.03
N THR A 72 5.07 -3.13 6.14
CA THR A 72 4.85 -1.72 6.51
C THR A 72 3.63 -1.13 5.82
N GLY A 73 3.12 -1.78 4.78
CA GLY A 73 1.97 -1.31 4.01
C GLY A 73 2.20 0.04 3.34
N LEU A 74 3.44 0.46 3.04
CA LEU A 74 3.70 1.72 2.35
C LEU A 74 3.05 1.77 0.95
N ARG A 75 2.71 2.97 0.48
CA ARG A 75 2.33 3.18 -0.93
C ARG A 75 3.57 3.05 -1.82
N ALA A 76 3.36 2.70 -3.09
CA ALA A 76 4.43 2.61 -4.10
C ALA A 76 5.30 3.88 -4.15
N ASN A 77 4.69 5.06 -4.22
CA ASN A 77 5.43 6.32 -4.18
C ASN A 77 6.19 6.54 -2.85
N GLU A 78 5.59 6.18 -1.71
CA GLU A 78 6.21 6.37 -0.38
C GLU A 78 7.49 5.53 -0.24
N ILE A 79 7.46 4.25 -0.65
CA ILE A 79 8.67 3.42 -0.62
C ILE A 79 9.70 3.87 -1.66
N CYS A 80 9.27 4.26 -2.86
CA CYS A 80 10.15 4.73 -3.93
C CYS A 80 10.91 6.02 -3.57
N GLN A 81 10.27 6.92 -2.83
CA GLN A 81 10.84 8.22 -2.42
C GLN A 81 11.45 8.19 -1.01
N LEU A 82 11.47 7.03 -0.35
CA LEU A 82 12.01 6.91 1.01
C LEU A 82 13.49 7.25 1.02
N ARG A 83 13.88 8.12 1.94
CA ARG A 83 15.26 8.58 2.10
C ARG A 83 15.97 7.89 3.26
N ARG A 84 17.29 7.89 3.22
CA ARG A 84 18.15 7.32 4.27
C ARG A 84 17.94 8.01 5.63
N ASP A 85 17.77 9.32 5.63
CA ASP A 85 17.54 10.15 6.83
C ASP A 85 16.15 9.97 7.46
N GLN A 86 15.25 9.19 6.84
CA GLN A 86 13.91 8.86 7.35
C GLN A 86 13.87 7.49 8.05
N VAL A 87 15.01 6.82 8.16
CA VAL A 87 15.11 5.51 8.80
C VAL A 87 15.68 5.68 10.21
N ARG A 88 14.98 5.17 11.22
CA ARG A 88 15.44 5.10 12.61
C ARG A 88 15.49 3.64 13.02
N LEU A 89 16.68 3.14 13.40
CA LEU A 89 16.87 1.74 13.77
C LEU A 89 17.62 1.64 15.10
N SER A 90 17.18 0.68 15.91
CA SER A 90 17.88 0.21 17.10
C SER A 90 17.78 -1.31 17.19
N LYS A 91 18.56 -1.91 18.11
CA LYS A 91 18.52 -3.36 18.34
C LYS A 91 17.12 -3.88 18.68
N ARG A 92 16.26 -3.07 19.32
CA ARG A 92 14.94 -3.49 19.82
C ARG A 92 13.75 -2.81 19.14
N SER A 93 13.95 -1.71 18.43
CA SER A 93 12.89 -0.92 17.82
C SER A 93 13.35 -0.32 16.48
N GLY A 94 12.39 0.13 15.67
CA GLY A 94 12.70 0.87 14.46
C GLY A 94 11.44 1.52 13.90
N THR A 95 11.62 2.65 13.24
CA THR A 95 10.53 3.42 12.63
C THR A 95 10.97 3.99 11.28
N LEU A 96 10.00 4.10 10.37
CA LEU A 96 10.13 4.88 9.14
C LEU A 96 9.31 6.16 9.27
N GLU A 97 9.95 7.28 8.97
CA GLU A 97 9.34 8.61 9.00
C GLU A 97 8.78 8.95 7.62
N ILE A 98 7.46 8.82 7.45
CA ILE A 98 6.80 8.94 6.14
C ILE A 98 6.10 10.29 6.01
N ILE A 99 6.41 10.98 4.92
CA ILE A 99 5.74 12.23 4.53
C ILE A 99 4.71 11.89 3.44
N GLY A 100 3.45 11.84 3.84
CA GLY A 100 2.32 11.54 2.96
C GLY A 100 1.82 12.76 2.18
N LYS A 101 0.66 12.58 1.52
CA LYS A 101 -0.03 13.64 0.79
C LYS A 101 -0.33 14.82 1.73
N ARG A 102 -0.23 16.05 1.21
CA ARG A 102 -0.40 17.32 1.97
C ARG A 102 0.61 17.49 3.12
N ASN A 103 1.79 16.90 3.01
CA ASN A 103 2.86 17.00 4.00
C ASN A 103 2.49 16.42 5.38
N LYS A 104 1.54 15.47 5.43
CA LYS A 104 1.18 14.79 6.66
C LYS A 104 2.28 13.80 7.04
N TYR A 105 2.88 14.02 8.19
CA TYR A 105 3.88 13.14 8.77
C TYR A 105 3.21 11.96 9.48
N ARG A 106 3.77 10.75 9.33
CA ARG A 106 3.45 9.60 10.17
C ARG A 106 4.68 8.72 10.39
N GLU A 107 4.69 8.04 11.52
CA GLU A 107 5.69 7.02 11.83
C GLU A 107 5.12 5.63 11.57
N VAL A 108 5.87 4.82 10.83
CA VAL A 108 5.52 3.43 10.57
C VAL A 108 6.48 2.54 11.37
N PRO A 109 6.00 1.82 12.41
CA PRO A 109 6.85 0.95 13.20
C PRO A 109 7.34 -0.25 12.39
N LEU A 110 8.56 -0.68 12.66
CA LEU A 110 9.22 -1.80 11.98
C LEU A 110 9.30 -3.02 12.88
N ASN A 111 8.77 -4.14 12.40
CA ASN A 111 8.95 -5.44 13.05
C ASN A 111 10.41 -5.95 12.89
N ALA A 112 10.74 -7.05 13.56
CA ALA A 112 12.10 -7.62 13.51
C ALA A 112 12.57 -7.97 12.08
N THR A 113 11.68 -8.52 11.25
CA THR A 113 11.99 -8.89 9.85
C THR A 113 12.35 -7.66 9.02
N ALA A 114 11.53 -6.61 9.08
CA ALA A 114 11.73 -5.37 8.34
C ALA A 114 13.02 -4.64 8.79
N ARG A 115 13.29 -4.61 10.10
CA ARG A 115 14.55 -4.05 10.64
C ARG A 115 15.76 -4.80 10.11
N LYS A 116 15.75 -6.14 10.16
CA LYS A 116 16.87 -6.97 9.70
C LYS A 116 17.22 -6.70 8.24
N VAL A 117 16.25 -6.75 7.32
CA VAL A 117 16.53 -6.52 5.90
C VAL A 117 16.96 -5.07 5.63
N LEU A 118 16.43 -4.10 6.37
CA LEU A 118 16.84 -2.70 6.26
C LEU A 118 18.27 -2.48 6.74
N GLU A 119 18.68 -3.07 7.87
CA GLU A 119 20.06 -3.01 8.35
C GLU A 119 21.03 -3.59 7.32
N GLU A 120 20.73 -4.76 6.76
CA GLU A 120 21.50 -5.37 5.69
C GLU A 120 21.61 -4.41 4.49
N HIS A 121 20.50 -3.83 4.04
CA HIS A 121 20.49 -2.91 2.89
C HIS A 121 21.29 -1.64 3.14
N LEU A 122 21.10 -1.00 4.30
CA LEU A 122 21.81 0.22 4.69
C LEU A 122 23.33 0.03 4.74
N SER A 123 23.80 -1.17 5.11
CA SER A 123 25.22 -1.52 5.12
C SER A 123 25.84 -1.54 3.71
N THR A 124 25.03 -1.77 2.69
CA THR A 124 25.47 -1.81 1.28
C THR A 124 25.31 -0.47 0.56
N LEU A 125 24.57 0.48 1.14
CA LEU A 125 24.34 1.79 0.53
C LEU A 125 25.57 2.70 0.68
N PRO A 126 25.97 3.41 -0.39
CA PRO A 126 27.01 4.43 -0.32
C PRO A 126 26.72 5.44 0.81
N PRO A 127 27.74 5.94 1.52
CA PRO A 127 27.57 6.89 2.63
C PRO A 127 26.82 8.17 2.24
N ASP A 128 27.00 8.63 1.00
CA ASP A 128 26.40 9.82 0.41
C ASP A 128 25.01 9.58 -0.22
N SER A 129 24.50 8.35 -0.13
CA SER A 129 23.19 8.01 -0.71
C SER A 129 22.05 8.66 0.06
N VAL A 130 21.40 9.63 -0.58
CA VAL A 130 20.19 10.30 -0.04
C VAL A 130 18.97 9.39 -0.14
N SER A 131 18.77 8.75 -1.29
CA SER A 131 17.66 7.80 -1.51
C SER A 131 17.98 6.47 -0.87
N LEU A 132 16.99 5.86 -0.19
CA LEU A 132 17.13 4.50 0.31
C LEU A 132 17.15 3.47 -0.83
N PHE A 133 16.47 3.75 -1.94
CA PHE A 133 16.44 2.89 -3.12
C PHE A 133 16.88 3.67 -4.36
N PRO A 134 18.19 3.84 -4.60
CA PRO A 134 18.67 4.51 -5.79
C PRO A 134 18.47 3.62 -7.03
N SER A 135 18.07 4.26 -8.13
CA SER A 135 18.03 3.68 -9.46
C SER A 135 19.44 3.33 -9.92
N GLY A 136 19.62 2.12 -10.44
CA GLY A 136 20.92 1.69 -10.98
C GLY A 136 21.40 2.57 -12.14
N LYS A 137 20.48 3.14 -12.92
CA LYS A 137 20.78 3.97 -14.11
C LYS A 137 21.03 5.43 -13.76
N THR A 138 20.15 6.05 -12.98
CA THR A 138 20.16 7.50 -12.75
C THR A 138 20.77 7.90 -11.42
N LYS A 139 20.99 6.93 -10.51
CA LYS A 139 21.39 7.13 -9.10
C LYS A 139 20.41 7.98 -8.26
N LYS A 140 19.32 8.47 -8.87
CA LYS A 140 18.17 9.12 -8.21
C LYS A 140 17.22 8.07 -7.60
N ALA A 141 16.16 8.52 -6.92
CA ALA A 141 15.12 7.64 -6.40
C ALA A 141 14.54 6.67 -7.46
N LEU A 142 14.19 5.46 -7.01
CA LEU A 142 13.50 4.45 -7.80
C LEU A 142 12.14 5.00 -8.26
N SER A 143 11.73 4.74 -9.51
CA SER A 143 10.40 5.13 -9.97
C SER A 143 9.36 4.06 -9.64
N GLU A 144 8.10 4.45 -9.48
CA GLU A 144 6.98 3.50 -9.26
C GLU A 144 6.86 2.50 -10.40
N ARG A 145 7.14 2.93 -11.63
CA ARG A 145 7.17 2.05 -12.80
C ARG A 145 8.27 0.97 -12.67
N ALA A 146 9.46 1.36 -12.21
CA ALA A 146 10.55 0.41 -11.98
C ALA A 146 10.20 -0.56 -10.85
N LEU A 147 9.59 -0.08 -9.77
CA LEU A 147 9.07 -0.93 -8.69
C LEU A 147 8.04 -1.94 -9.22
N GLY A 148 7.09 -1.49 -10.05
CA GLY A 148 6.11 -2.37 -10.69
C GLY A 148 6.76 -3.47 -11.54
N TYR A 149 7.80 -3.15 -12.31
CA TYR A 149 8.57 -4.16 -13.05
C TYR A 149 9.30 -5.14 -12.15
N ILE A 150 9.87 -4.67 -11.03
CA ILE A 150 10.53 -5.53 -10.04
C ILE A 150 9.52 -6.52 -9.46
N ILE A 151 8.36 -6.05 -9.00
CA ILE A 151 7.32 -6.91 -8.43
C ILE A 151 6.81 -7.90 -9.47
N LYS A 152 6.50 -7.43 -10.69
CA LYS A 152 6.05 -8.30 -11.78
C LYS A 152 7.08 -9.40 -12.09
N LYS A 153 8.38 -9.07 -12.13
CA LYS A 153 9.44 -10.05 -12.38
C LYS A 153 9.38 -11.21 -11.37
N TYR A 154 9.24 -10.93 -10.08
CA TYR A 154 9.19 -11.99 -9.06
C TYR A 154 7.83 -12.68 -8.98
N ALA A 155 6.73 -11.97 -9.29
CA ALA A 155 5.41 -12.57 -9.45
C ALA A 155 5.41 -13.59 -10.60
N ASP A 156 5.95 -13.25 -11.76
CA ASP A 156 6.05 -14.15 -12.91
C ASP A 156 6.90 -15.40 -12.55
N ARG A 157 7.98 -15.25 -11.79
CA ARG A 157 8.81 -16.37 -11.27
C ARG A 157 8.05 -17.25 -10.28
N ALA A 158 7.22 -16.64 -9.43
CA ALA A 158 6.32 -17.32 -8.52
C ALA A 158 5.07 -17.88 -9.20
N LYS A 159 4.92 -17.72 -10.53
CA LYS A 159 3.74 -18.11 -11.32
C LYS A 159 2.45 -17.42 -10.86
N LEU A 160 2.58 -16.20 -10.34
CA LEU A 160 1.46 -15.36 -9.90
C LEU A 160 1.08 -14.39 -11.02
N VAL A 161 -0.23 -14.25 -11.27
CA VAL A 161 -0.77 -13.39 -12.32
C VAL A 161 -1.19 -12.05 -11.70
N ASP A 162 -1.00 -10.93 -12.40
CA ASP A 162 -1.51 -9.59 -12.02
C ASP A 162 -1.17 -9.08 -10.60
N VAL A 163 0.02 -9.41 -10.09
CA VAL A 163 0.51 -8.85 -8.82
C VAL A 163 1.15 -7.47 -9.04
N SER A 164 0.72 -6.50 -8.24
CA SER A 164 1.16 -5.11 -8.25
C SER A 164 1.63 -4.67 -6.85
N PRO A 165 2.31 -3.50 -6.71
CA PRO A 165 2.65 -2.96 -5.40
C PRO A 165 1.43 -2.77 -4.47
N HIS A 166 0.25 -2.55 -5.04
CA HIS A 166 -0.96 -2.30 -4.26
C HIS A 166 -1.48 -3.59 -3.62
N ASP A 167 -1.31 -4.76 -4.25
CA ASP A 167 -1.71 -6.06 -3.69
C ASP A 167 -0.89 -6.41 -2.46
N LEU A 168 0.42 -6.12 -2.47
CA LEU A 168 1.30 -6.29 -1.30
C LEU A 168 0.86 -5.37 -0.15
N ARG A 169 0.45 -4.13 -0.46
CA ARG A 169 -0.11 -3.21 0.54
C ARG A 169 -1.45 -3.70 1.09
N HIS A 170 -2.33 -4.23 0.25
CA HIS A 170 -3.58 -4.83 0.71
C HIS A 170 -3.33 -6.03 1.61
N ARG A 171 -2.40 -6.91 1.23
CA ARG A 171 -2.00 -8.05 2.06
C ARG A 171 -1.58 -7.62 3.46
N PHE A 172 -0.76 -6.58 3.58
CA PHE A 172 -0.44 -5.98 4.88
C PHE A 172 -1.71 -5.49 5.62
N GLY A 173 -2.59 -4.79 4.91
CA GLY A 173 -3.85 -4.27 5.45
C GLY A 173 -4.74 -5.36 6.04
N TYR A 174 -5.02 -6.42 5.28
CA TYR A 174 -5.82 -7.56 5.72
C TYR A 174 -5.22 -8.24 6.95
N ARG A 175 -3.93 -8.60 6.92
CA ARG A 175 -3.25 -9.22 8.09
C ARG A 175 -3.30 -8.35 9.34
N MET A 176 -3.11 -7.04 9.19
CA MET A 176 -3.13 -6.15 10.34
C MET A 176 -4.55 -5.87 10.84
N ALA A 177 -5.58 -5.96 9.98
CA ALA A 177 -6.96 -5.78 10.39
C ALA A 177 -7.43 -6.84 11.40
N GLU A 178 -6.88 -8.05 11.32
CA GLU A 178 -7.11 -9.12 12.30
C GLU A 178 -6.42 -8.83 13.66
N ALA A 179 -5.29 -8.14 13.63
CA ALA A 179 -4.44 -7.96 14.80
C ALA A 179 -4.64 -6.62 15.54
N VAL A 180 -5.14 -5.58 14.87
CA VAL A 180 -5.29 -4.24 15.45
C VAL A 180 -6.62 -3.58 15.13
N PRO A 181 -7.16 -2.74 16.03
CA PRO A 181 -8.34 -1.95 15.76
C PRO A 181 -8.20 -1.08 14.50
N LEU A 182 -9.31 -0.89 13.78
CA LEU A 182 -9.36 -0.18 12.50
C LEU A 182 -8.69 1.21 12.51
N HIS A 183 -8.85 1.97 13.59
CA HIS A 183 -8.27 3.31 13.72
C HIS A 183 -6.74 3.27 13.75
N ARG A 184 -6.14 2.26 14.39
CA ARG A 184 -4.68 2.06 14.42
C ARG A 184 -4.16 1.61 13.06
N LEU A 185 -4.89 0.71 12.40
CA LEU A 185 -4.58 0.30 11.03
C LEU A 185 -4.57 1.50 10.08
N ALA A 186 -5.61 2.35 10.15
CA ALA A 186 -5.70 3.56 9.34
C ALA A 186 -4.53 4.53 9.56
N GLN A 187 -4.07 4.68 10.80
CA GLN A 187 -2.89 5.48 11.14
C GLN A 187 -1.62 4.91 10.50
N ILE A 188 -1.36 3.61 10.64
CA ILE A 188 -0.18 2.94 10.07
C ILE A 188 -0.18 3.06 8.54
N MET A 189 -1.30 2.76 7.90
CA MET A 189 -1.45 2.81 6.45
C MET A 189 -1.52 4.25 5.92
N GLY A 190 -1.73 5.25 6.77
CA GLY A 190 -1.86 6.65 6.39
C GLY A 190 -3.09 6.90 5.52
N HIS A 191 -4.24 6.35 5.90
CA HIS A 191 -5.53 6.58 5.23
C HIS A 191 -6.17 7.88 5.73
N ASP A 192 -6.58 8.74 4.79
CA ASP A 192 -7.28 10.00 5.10
C ASP A 192 -8.76 9.78 5.48
N SER A 193 -9.34 8.64 5.09
CA SER A 193 -10.69 8.21 5.50
C SER A 193 -10.66 6.78 6.03
N LEU A 194 -11.44 6.53 7.08
CA LEU A 194 -11.67 5.19 7.60
C LEU A 194 -12.45 4.31 6.61
N ASP A 195 -13.18 4.88 5.65
CA ASP A 195 -13.90 4.12 4.62
C ASP A 195 -12.94 3.27 3.78
N THR A 196 -11.73 3.79 3.49
CA THR A 196 -10.70 3.03 2.77
C THR A 196 -10.17 1.87 3.60
N THR A 197 -10.16 2.00 4.92
CA THR A 197 -9.74 0.93 5.84
C THR A 197 -10.87 -0.07 6.09
N ARG A 198 -12.15 0.35 5.99
CA ARG A 198 -13.34 -0.52 6.15
C ARG A 198 -13.31 -1.72 5.20
N LEU A 199 -12.68 -1.57 4.04
CA LEU A 199 -12.45 -2.65 3.07
C LEU A 199 -11.73 -3.87 3.66
N TYR A 200 -10.96 -3.72 4.74
CA TYR A 200 -10.22 -4.82 5.38
C TYR A 200 -10.97 -5.54 6.51
N ILE A 201 -12.13 -5.01 6.94
CA ILE A 201 -12.88 -5.52 8.10
C ILE A 201 -14.33 -5.86 7.77
N GLN A 202 -14.65 -6.12 6.50
CA GLN A 202 -16.01 -6.53 6.13
C GLN A 202 -16.29 -7.91 6.75
N GLY A 203 -16.81 -7.89 7.97
CA GLY A 203 -17.24 -9.09 8.69
C GLY A 203 -18.50 -9.66 8.08
N THR A 204 -18.60 -10.98 8.12
CA THR A 204 -19.84 -11.66 7.77
C THR A 204 -20.90 -11.42 8.85
N ARG A 205 -22.17 -11.64 8.52
CA ARG A 205 -23.27 -11.57 9.51
C ARG A 205 -23.03 -12.51 10.70
N GLN A 206 -22.35 -13.63 10.46
CA GLN A 206 -22.01 -14.61 11.49
C GLN A 206 -20.92 -14.10 12.44
N ASP A 207 -19.90 -13.41 11.94
CA ASP A 207 -18.86 -12.78 12.75
C ASP A 207 -19.46 -11.72 13.69
N LEU A 208 -20.42 -10.93 13.18
CA LEU A 208 -21.15 -9.93 13.96
C LEU A 208 -21.99 -10.59 15.06
N GLN A 209 -22.69 -11.68 14.74
CA GLN A 209 -23.49 -12.43 15.73
C GLN A 209 -22.60 -13.01 16.83
N GLN A 210 -21.46 -13.60 16.47
CA GLN A 210 -20.53 -14.18 17.44
C GLN A 210 -19.88 -13.13 18.33
N ALA A 211 -19.55 -11.95 17.79
CA ALA A 211 -19.06 -10.83 18.58
C ALA A 211 -20.10 -10.37 19.62
N VAL A 212 -21.38 -10.29 19.24
CA VAL A 212 -22.47 -9.95 20.17
C VAL A 212 -22.68 -11.05 21.21
N GLU A 213 -22.48 -12.33 20.87
CA GLU A 213 -22.61 -13.44 21.82
C GLU A 213 -21.55 -13.38 22.92
N THR A 214 -20.37 -12.81 22.67
CA THR A 214 -19.31 -12.71 23.68
C THR A 214 -19.65 -11.86 24.91
N ILE A 215 -20.70 -11.03 24.82
CA ILE A 215 -21.20 -10.20 25.93
C ILE A 215 -22.46 -10.79 26.59
N ALA A 216 -22.88 -12.00 26.21
CA ALA A 216 -23.97 -12.70 26.87
C ALA A 216 -23.58 -13.03 28.33
N TRP A 217 -24.51 -12.77 29.26
CA TRP A 217 -24.35 -13.18 30.64
C TRP A 217 -24.55 -14.70 30.73
N THR A 218 -23.61 -15.40 31.38
CA THR A 218 -23.74 -16.83 31.70
C THR A 218 -24.72 -17.09 32.83
#